data_AF-A0AA92NZ81-F1
#
_entry.id   AF-A0AA92NZ81-F1
#
_cell.length_a   1.000
_cell.length_b   1.000
_cell.length_c   1.000
_cell.angle_alpha   90.00
_cell.angle_beta   90.00
_cell.angle_gamma   90.00
#
_symmetry.space_group_name_H-M   'P 1'
#
loop_
_entity.id
_entity.type
_entity.pdbx_description
1 polymer ?
#
loop_
_entity_poly.entity_id
_entity_poly.type
_entity_poly.pdbx_seq_one_letter_code
_entity_poly.pdbx_strand_id
1 'polypeptide(L)'
;MVTKQNEAKASYVGTGRKQVVEQTFWQIPSWRLTDPLAQTFMLTDERFVTSVDLYLGSKDPVADLTVQLRTVVNGYPSMTILSSVAINSSQVNVSNDSSRATKVRFPEPILLQANTEYAIVLLTPSSQYRAFVARMSAQDLLSRKTVSRQPYDVGVLFSSSNGSAWTAHQDSDLKFKLYGAKFMNDAKLQFNPVSANQVTQLVLSASQLVPRNSALLWQYSIDEQNWYALDDLDVTWLTQPTNKVHVRALFKTSGSSPVVQSSVSLIPMA
;
A
#
# COMPACT_ATOMS: atom_id res chain seq x y z
N MET A 1 -13.27 18.20 68.21
CA MET A 1 -13.22 17.59 66.86
C MET A 1 -12.64 18.61 65.91
N VAL A 2 -11.43 18.41 65.39
CA VAL A 2 -11.00 19.02 64.12
C VAL A 2 -10.00 18.05 63.47
N THR A 3 -10.44 17.39 62.40
CA THR A 3 -9.60 16.51 61.59
C THR A 3 -8.70 17.41 60.73
N LYS A 4 -7.37 17.35 60.91
CA LYS A 4 -6.44 18.05 60.00
C LYS A 4 -6.33 17.23 58.71
N GLN A 5 -6.93 17.76 57.66
CA GLN A 5 -6.87 17.21 56.30
C GLN A 5 -5.59 17.73 55.64
N ASN A 6 -4.58 16.86 55.49
CA ASN A 6 -3.37 17.17 54.75
C ASN A 6 -3.56 16.67 53.31
N GLU A 7 -3.88 17.57 52.39
CA GLU A 7 -3.88 17.27 50.96
C GLU A 7 -2.64 17.88 50.33
N ALA A 8 -1.90 17.07 49.57
CA ALA A 8 -0.81 17.52 48.71
C ALA A 8 -1.22 17.29 47.25
N LYS A 9 -1.16 18.33 46.43
CA LYS A 9 -1.29 18.25 44.98
C LYS A 9 0.06 18.56 44.35
N ALA A 10 0.50 17.69 43.45
CA ALA A 10 1.64 17.93 42.59
C ALA A 10 1.16 17.95 41.14
N SER A 11 1.63 18.93 40.36
CA SER A 11 1.41 18.99 38.91
C SER A 11 2.74 18.75 38.21
N TYR A 12 2.77 17.77 37.30
CA TYR A 12 3.92 17.49 36.44
C TYR A 12 3.65 18.01 35.03
N VAL A 13 4.66 18.62 34.40
CA VAL A 13 4.63 19.01 32.98
C VAL A 13 5.76 18.27 32.28
N GLY A 14 5.41 17.31 31.44
CA GLY A 14 6.35 16.60 30.59
C GLY A 14 6.40 17.24 29.20
N THR A 15 7.55 17.80 28.82
CA THR A 15 7.82 18.21 27.43
C THR A 15 8.42 17.05 26.65
N GLY A 16 7.60 16.39 25.82
CA GLY A 16 8.06 15.43 24.82
C GLY A 16 8.36 16.10 23.49
N ARG A 17 9.41 15.67 22.78
CA ARG A 17 9.73 16.15 21.43
C ARG A 17 9.21 15.12 20.42
N LYS A 18 8.24 15.55 19.59
CA LYS A 18 7.69 14.75 18.49
C LYS A 18 8.72 14.66 17.37
N GLN A 19 9.25 13.47 17.12
CA GLN A 19 10.07 13.20 15.94
C GLN A 19 9.24 12.36 14.97
N VAL A 20 8.66 13.00 13.96
CA VAL A 20 8.07 12.30 12.82
C VAL A 20 9.22 11.94 11.89
N VAL A 21 9.59 10.66 11.88
CA VAL A 21 10.62 10.15 10.97
C VAL A 21 9.91 9.59 9.74
N GLU A 22 9.74 10.43 8.71
CA GLU A 22 9.42 9.92 7.37
C GLU A 22 10.68 9.28 6.78
N GLN A 23 10.73 7.96 6.75
CA GLN A 23 11.81 7.24 6.08
C GLN A 23 11.55 7.25 4.57
N THR A 24 12.23 8.15 3.86
CA THR A 24 12.28 8.07 2.39
C THR A 24 13.41 7.13 1.98
N PHE A 25 13.08 5.96 1.46
CA PHE A 25 14.06 5.04 0.89
C PHE A 25 14.49 5.53 -0.49
N TRP A 26 15.62 6.21 -0.57
CA TRP A 26 16.26 6.48 -1.86
C TRP A 26 17.11 5.26 -2.26
N GLN A 27 16.57 4.40 -3.12
CA GLN A 27 17.40 3.42 -3.82
C GLN A 27 18.16 4.16 -4.93
N ILE A 28 19.50 4.18 -4.85
CA ILE A 28 20.34 4.62 -5.96
C ILE A 28 20.12 3.60 -7.09
N PRO A 29 19.65 4.01 -8.27
CA PRO A 29 19.52 3.09 -9.39
C PRO A 29 20.92 2.63 -9.76
N SER A 30 21.26 1.37 -9.44
CA SER A 30 22.41 0.72 -10.03
C SER A 30 22.22 0.76 -11.54
N TRP A 31 23.19 1.29 -12.30
CA TRP A 31 23.20 1.20 -13.76
C TRP A 31 23.08 -0.27 -14.14
N ARG A 32 21.88 -0.72 -14.50
CA ARG A 32 21.66 -2.07 -14.99
C ARG A 32 21.45 -1.99 -16.49
N LEU A 33 22.23 -2.78 -17.22
CA LEU A 33 21.95 -3.22 -18.58
C LEU A 33 20.65 -4.03 -18.53
N THR A 34 19.52 -3.34 -18.56
CA THR A 34 18.20 -3.92 -18.43
C THR A 34 17.32 -3.00 -19.23
N ASP A 35 16.73 -3.51 -20.30
CA ASP A 35 15.87 -2.74 -21.20
C ASP A 35 14.44 -2.76 -20.63
N PRO A 36 13.96 -1.72 -19.94
CA PRO A 36 12.64 -1.80 -19.37
C PRO A 36 11.55 -1.52 -20.39
N LEU A 37 10.44 -2.23 -20.22
CA LEU A 37 9.14 -1.91 -20.80
C LEU A 37 8.25 -1.37 -19.70
N ALA A 38 7.61 -0.23 -19.89
CA ALA A 38 6.74 0.38 -18.91
C ALA A 38 5.38 0.73 -19.48
N GLN A 39 4.34 0.64 -18.66
CA GLN A 39 3.00 1.12 -18.99
C GLN A 39 2.55 2.05 -17.87
N THR A 40 2.25 3.30 -18.22
CA THR A 40 1.59 4.20 -17.27
C THR A 40 0.11 3.89 -17.18
N PHE A 41 -0.47 4.13 -16.01
CA PHE A 41 -1.86 3.93 -15.71
C PHE A 41 -2.35 4.85 -14.60
N MET A 42 -3.67 4.99 -14.48
CA MET A 42 -4.31 5.80 -13.45
C MET A 42 -5.52 5.05 -12.87
N LEU A 43 -5.77 5.22 -11.58
CA LEU A 43 -6.95 4.67 -10.92
C LEU A 43 -8.04 5.72 -10.80
N THR A 44 -9.30 5.32 -10.97
CA THR A 44 -10.46 6.18 -10.72
C THR A 44 -10.70 6.40 -9.23
N ASP A 45 -10.40 5.40 -8.42
CA ASP A 45 -10.60 5.39 -6.97
C ASP A 45 -9.34 4.94 -6.26
N GLU A 46 -9.13 5.48 -5.07
CA GLU A 46 -8.01 5.13 -4.19
C GLU A 46 -8.14 3.67 -3.74
N ARG A 47 -7.07 2.88 -3.92
CA ARG A 47 -7.12 1.43 -3.68
C ARG A 47 -5.77 0.85 -3.32
N PHE A 48 -5.78 -0.15 -2.44
CA PHE A 48 -4.62 -0.99 -2.17
C PHE A 48 -4.43 -1.99 -3.31
N VAL A 49 -3.33 -1.87 -4.06
CA VAL A 49 -2.93 -2.79 -5.12
C VAL A 49 -2.14 -3.96 -4.53
N THR A 50 -2.48 -5.19 -4.94
CA THR A 50 -1.92 -6.42 -4.35
C THR A 50 -1.18 -7.30 -5.36
N SER A 51 -1.58 -7.29 -6.62
CA SER A 51 -0.94 -8.07 -7.68
C SER A 51 -1.23 -7.52 -9.06
N VAL A 52 -0.43 -7.94 -10.03
CA VAL A 52 -0.64 -7.71 -11.46
C VAL A 52 -0.56 -9.02 -12.22
N ASP A 53 -1.46 -9.26 -13.16
CA ASP A 53 -1.29 -10.31 -14.17
C ASP A 53 -0.61 -9.72 -15.40
N LEU A 54 0.44 -10.40 -15.84
CA LEU A 54 1.18 -10.10 -17.06
C LEU A 54 0.97 -11.23 -18.07
N TYR A 55 0.88 -10.86 -19.35
CA TYR A 55 0.74 -11.81 -20.45
C TYR A 55 2.02 -11.81 -21.28
N LEU A 56 2.69 -12.95 -21.34
CA LEU A 56 4.01 -13.08 -21.94
C LEU A 56 3.98 -14.09 -23.10
N GLY A 57 4.63 -13.75 -24.21
CA GLY A 57 4.74 -14.58 -25.41
C GLY A 57 5.96 -15.51 -25.37
N SER A 58 7.05 -15.04 -24.77
CA SER A 58 8.28 -15.81 -24.57
C SER A 58 8.96 -15.42 -23.27
N LYS A 59 9.81 -16.32 -22.77
CA LYS A 59 10.61 -16.14 -21.56
C LYS A 59 12.03 -16.68 -21.77
N ASP A 60 12.98 -16.14 -21.04
CA ASP A 60 14.31 -16.72 -20.91
C ASP A 60 14.24 -17.97 -20.02
N PRO A 61 15.02 -19.05 -20.28
CA PRO A 61 15.02 -20.25 -19.42
C PRO A 61 15.63 -20.03 -18.03
N VAL A 62 16.49 -19.03 -17.85
CA VAL A 62 17.28 -18.82 -16.63
C VAL A 62 17.07 -17.43 -16.03
N ALA A 63 17.07 -16.39 -16.85
CA ALA A 63 16.99 -15.01 -16.38
C ALA A 63 15.63 -14.69 -15.75
N ASP A 64 15.66 -13.98 -14.62
CA ASP A 64 14.46 -13.54 -13.91
C ASP A 64 13.79 -12.36 -14.61
N LEU A 65 12.49 -12.19 -14.33
CA LEU A 65 11.72 -11.02 -14.69
C LEU A 65 11.43 -10.23 -13.41
N THR A 66 11.86 -8.97 -13.37
CA THR A 66 11.54 -8.05 -12.27
C THR A 66 10.38 -7.15 -12.68
N VAL A 67 9.37 -7.07 -11.83
CA VAL A 67 8.20 -6.21 -12.01
C VAL A 67 8.20 -5.17 -10.92
N GLN A 68 8.11 -3.91 -11.32
CA GLN A 68 8.10 -2.77 -10.44
C GLN A 68 6.85 -1.94 -10.63
N LEU A 69 6.44 -1.31 -9.55
CA LEU A 69 5.46 -0.24 -9.54
C LEU A 69 6.20 1.05 -9.21
N ARG A 70 6.04 2.09 -10.02
CA ARG A 70 6.75 3.37 -9.89
C ARG A 70 5.78 4.55 -9.94
N THR A 71 6.23 5.69 -9.41
CA THR A 71 5.55 6.97 -9.65
C THR A 71 5.83 7.48 -11.06
N VAL A 72 5.05 8.45 -11.50
CA VAL A 72 5.19 9.13 -12.80
C VAL A 72 5.51 10.60 -12.57
N VAL A 73 6.43 11.15 -13.35
CA VAL A 73 6.78 12.58 -13.35
C VAL A 73 6.72 13.09 -14.78
N ASN A 74 5.90 14.11 -15.03
CA ASN A 74 5.68 14.70 -16.35
C ASN A 74 5.26 13.66 -17.42
N GLY A 75 4.45 12.67 -17.04
CA GLY A 75 3.99 11.59 -17.93
C GLY A 75 4.99 10.45 -18.15
N TYR A 76 6.20 10.53 -17.60
CA TYR A 76 7.23 9.49 -17.73
C TYR A 76 7.42 8.68 -16.43
N PRO A 77 7.70 7.37 -16.52
CA PRO A 77 8.05 6.58 -15.34
C PRO A 77 9.27 7.17 -14.62
N SER A 78 9.12 7.44 -13.32
CA SER A 78 10.17 8.02 -12.49
C SER A 78 11.15 6.95 -12.01
N MET A 79 12.17 7.39 -11.25
CA MET A 79 13.09 6.49 -10.54
C MET A 79 12.56 6.07 -9.15
N THR A 80 11.47 6.66 -8.67
CA THR A 80 10.88 6.33 -7.36
C THR A 80 10.07 5.05 -7.46
N ILE A 81 10.58 3.99 -6.83
CA ILE A 81 9.96 2.66 -6.81
C ILE A 81 9.05 2.55 -5.59
N LEU A 82 7.78 2.21 -5.82
CA LEU A 82 6.78 1.95 -4.79
C LEU A 82 6.78 0.48 -4.34
N SER A 83 7.02 -0.44 -5.28
CA SER A 83 7.16 -1.86 -5.00
C SER A 83 7.99 -2.54 -6.08
N SER A 84 8.73 -3.58 -5.71
CA SER A 84 9.56 -4.36 -6.63
C SER A 84 9.50 -5.84 -6.26
N VAL A 85 9.29 -6.69 -7.26
CA VAL A 85 9.28 -8.14 -7.08
C VAL A 85 9.98 -8.79 -8.27
N ALA A 86 10.92 -9.68 -7.97
CA ALA A 86 11.55 -10.55 -8.97
C ALA A 86 10.83 -11.90 -8.97
N ILE A 87 10.42 -12.35 -10.16
CA ILE A 87 9.87 -13.69 -10.36
C ILE A 87 10.85 -14.51 -11.18
N ASN A 88 11.03 -15.76 -10.78
CA ASN A 88 11.92 -16.66 -11.49
C ASN A 88 11.27 -17.12 -12.81
N SER A 89 12.08 -17.43 -13.82
CA SER A 89 11.59 -17.96 -15.10
C SER A 89 10.62 -19.14 -14.92
N SER A 90 10.87 -20.01 -13.95
CA SER A 90 9.99 -21.16 -13.66
C SER A 90 8.55 -20.77 -13.29
N GLN A 91 8.35 -19.57 -12.73
CA GLN A 91 7.04 -19.03 -12.34
C GLN A 91 6.34 -18.30 -13.50
N VAL A 92 7.05 -18.07 -14.60
CA VAL A 92 6.53 -17.35 -15.76
C VAL A 92 5.76 -18.28 -16.69
N ASN A 93 4.48 -17.94 -16.89
CA ASN A 93 3.61 -18.56 -17.86
C ASN A 93 3.68 -17.81 -19.20
N VAL A 94 3.93 -18.57 -20.27
CA VAL A 94 3.90 -18.06 -21.65
C VAL A 94 2.76 -18.69 -22.45
N SER A 95 2.29 -17.99 -23.48
CA SER A 95 1.31 -18.47 -24.46
C SER A 95 1.52 -17.78 -25.79
N ASN A 96 1.10 -18.40 -26.90
CA ASN A 96 1.24 -17.80 -28.24
C ASN A 96 0.11 -16.82 -28.58
N ASP A 97 -0.98 -16.85 -27.83
CA ASP A 97 -2.24 -16.15 -28.11
C ASP A 97 -2.63 -15.15 -27.01
N SER A 98 -1.76 -14.92 -26.02
CA SER A 98 -2.01 -14.08 -24.85
C SER A 98 -3.10 -14.57 -23.88
N SER A 99 -3.43 -15.87 -23.89
CA SER A 99 -4.45 -16.46 -23.01
C SER A 99 -3.96 -16.72 -21.58
N ARG A 100 -2.68 -17.07 -21.40
CA ARG A 100 -2.12 -17.46 -20.10
C ARG A 100 -1.52 -16.27 -19.36
N ALA A 101 -2.02 -16.03 -18.16
CA ALA A 101 -1.50 -15.00 -17.26
C ALA A 101 -0.37 -15.54 -16.37
N THR A 102 0.62 -14.68 -16.14
CA THR A 102 1.59 -14.79 -15.05
C THR A 102 1.17 -13.83 -13.95
N LYS A 103 0.73 -14.38 -12.81
CA LYS A 103 0.30 -13.57 -11.68
C LYS A 103 1.51 -13.19 -10.82
N VAL A 104 1.72 -11.89 -10.66
CA VAL A 104 2.82 -11.32 -9.89
C VAL A 104 2.26 -10.63 -8.67
N ARG A 105 2.51 -11.21 -7.49
CA ARG A 105 2.04 -10.69 -6.21
C ARG A 105 3.10 -9.78 -5.60
N PHE A 106 2.70 -8.56 -5.25
CA PHE A 106 3.57 -7.65 -4.52
C PHE A 106 3.77 -8.13 -3.08
N PRO A 107 4.95 -7.92 -2.46
CA PRO A 107 5.23 -8.38 -1.10
C PRO A 107 4.25 -7.79 -0.09
N GLU A 108 3.88 -6.53 -0.28
CA GLU A 108 2.95 -5.79 0.57
C GLU A 108 1.91 -5.07 -0.30
N PRO A 109 0.65 -4.92 0.14
CA PRO A 109 -0.33 -4.10 -0.57
C PRO A 109 0.08 -2.62 -0.56
N ILE A 110 0.04 -1.98 -1.73
CA ILE A 110 0.43 -0.56 -1.87
C ILE A 110 -0.81 0.29 -2.08
N LEU A 111 -1.01 1.32 -1.25
CA LEU A 111 -2.08 2.29 -1.46
C LEU A 111 -1.72 3.21 -2.63
N LEU A 112 -2.52 3.15 -3.69
CA LEU A 112 -2.43 4.08 -4.83
C LEU A 112 -3.60 5.07 -4.79
N GLN A 113 -3.29 6.33 -5.04
CA GLN A 113 -4.28 7.40 -5.02
C GLN A 113 -5.11 7.43 -6.30
N ALA A 114 -6.36 7.86 -6.16
CA ALA A 114 -7.22 8.18 -7.31
C ALA A 114 -6.63 9.35 -8.11
N ASN A 115 -6.81 9.31 -9.42
CA ASN A 115 -6.44 10.37 -10.36
C ASN A 115 -4.94 10.76 -10.32
N THR A 116 -4.08 9.83 -9.89
CA THR A 116 -2.63 9.97 -9.91
C THR A 116 -2.04 8.94 -10.87
N GLU A 117 -1.10 9.35 -11.72
CA GLU A 117 -0.42 8.46 -12.65
C GLU A 117 0.66 7.62 -11.95
N TYR A 118 0.65 6.33 -12.26
CA TYR A 118 1.64 5.35 -11.82
C TYR A 118 2.12 4.54 -13.02
N ALA A 119 3.22 3.81 -12.88
CA ALA A 119 3.78 2.99 -13.95
C ALA A 119 4.08 1.56 -13.48
N ILE A 120 3.65 0.57 -14.27
CA ILE A 120 4.16 -0.80 -14.16
C ILE A 120 5.41 -0.87 -15.03
N VAL A 121 6.53 -1.30 -14.48
CA VAL A 121 7.81 -1.41 -15.19
C VAL A 121 8.31 -2.84 -15.14
N LEU A 122 8.53 -3.43 -16.31
CA LEU A 122 9.09 -4.77 -16.50
C LEU A 122 10.58 -4.63 -16.81
N LEU A 123 11.40 -5.37 -16.08
CA LEU A 123 12.86 -5.29 -16.11
C LEU A 123 13.43 -6.70 -16.20
N THR A 124 14.29 -6.95 -17.18
CA THR A 124 15.02 -8.22 -17.28
C THR A 124 16.38 -8.00 -17.95
N PRO A 125 17.43 -8.75 -17.55
CA PRO A 125 18.71 -8.70 -18.24
C PRO A 125 18.71 -9.48 -19.58
N SER A 126 17.59 -10.10 -19.97
CA SER A 126 17.50 -10.93 -21.18
C SER A 126 16.64 -10.31 -22.27
N SER A 127 17.09 -10.42 -23.52
CA SER A 127 16.35 -10.03 -24.72
C SER A 127 15.31 -11.07 -25.18
N GLN A 128 15.19 -12.21 -24.48
CA GLN A 128 14.27 -13.29 -24.85
C GLN A 128 12.84 -13.12 -24.33
N TYR A 129 12.62 -12.26 -23.33
CA TYR A 129 11.28 -11.99 -22.83
C TYR A 129 10.48 -11.13 -23.81
N ARG A 130 9.23 -11.52 -24.05
CA ARG A 130 8.28 -10.74 -24.86
C ARG A 130 6.96 -10.61 -24.11
N ALA A 131 6.50 -9.38 -23.92
CA ALA A 131 5.19 -9.10 -23.39
C ALA A 131 4.17 -8.84 -24.50
N PHE A 132 2.92 -9.21 -24.27
CA PHE A 132 1.85 -8.90 -25.21
C PHE A 132 1.43 -7.44 -25.08
N VAL A 133 1.32 -6.78 -26.23
CA VAL A 133 0.79 -5.43 -26.37
C VAL A 133 -0.39 -5.45 -27.34
N ALA A 134 -1.38 -4.61 -27.10
CA ALA A 134 -2.44 -4.31 -28.06
C ALA A 134 -2.00 -3.11 -28.88
N ARG A 135 -1.85 -3.30 -30.20
CA ARG A 135 -1.47 -2.23 -31.13
C ARG A 135 -2.67 -1.80 -31.96
N MET A 136 -2.84 -0.50 -32.16
CA MET A 136 -3.88 0.05 -33.02
C MET A 136 -3.81 -0.56 -34.43
N SER A 137 -4.97 -0.83 -35.02
CA SER A 137 -5.13 -1.42 -36.35
C SER A 137 -4.59 -2.86 -36.52
N ALA A 138 -4.02 -3.47 -35.47
CA ALA A 138 -3.66 -4.88 -35.46
C ALA A 138 -4.87 -5.76 -35.09
N GLN A 139 -4.82 -7.05 -35.44
CA GLN A 139 -5.81 -8.03 -35.00
C GLN A 139 -5.50 -8.53 -33.60
N ASP A 140 -6.51 -8.53 -32.73
CA ASP A 140 -6.45 -9.20 -31.44
C ASP A 140 -6.33 -10.73 -31.63
N LEU A 141 -5.39 -11.35 -30.91
CA LEU A 141 -5.04 -12.75 -31.11
C LEU A 141 -6.14 -13.72 -30.66
N LEU A 142 -6.99 -13.31 -29.72
CA LEU A 142 -8.05 -14.15 -29.15
C LEU A 142 -9.38 -13.98 -29.91
N SER A 143 -9.83 -12.74 -30.06
CA SER A 143 -11.13 -12.41 -30.66
C SER A 143 -11.09 -12.27 -32.18
N ARG A 144 -9.88 -12.16 -32.78
CA ARG A 144 -9.66 -11.89 -34.21
C ARG A 144 -10.25 -10.57 -34.71
N LYS A 145 -10.72 -9.71 -33.80
CA LYS A 145 -11.21 -8.37 -34.12
C LYS A 145 -10.04 -7.40 -34.24
N THR A 146 -10.18 -6.42 -35.11
CA THR A 146 -9.23 -5.31 -35.20
C THR A 146 -9.32 -4.43 -33.97
N VAL A 147 -8.17 -4.07 -33.39
CA VAL A 147 -8.06 -3.09 -32.32
C VAL A 147 -8.30 -1.71 -32.90
N SER A 148 -9.54 -1.24 -32.85
CA SER A 148 -9.97 0.03 -33.46
C SER A 148 -9.65 1.26 -32.61
N ARG A 149 -9.34 1.07 -31.33
CA ARG A 149 -8.96 2.11 -30.36
C ARG A 149 -8.03 1.51 -29.32
N GLN A 150 -7.18 2.34 -28.74
CA GLN A 150 -6.41 2.00 -27.54
C GLN A 150 -7.35 1.43 -26.47
N PRO A 151 -7.12 0.19 -25.98
CA PRO A 151 -7.93 -0.40 -24.93
C PRO A 151 -7.84 0.34 -23.60
N TYR A 152 -6.81 1.17 -23.42
CA TYR A 152 -6.59 1.93 -22.20
C TYR A 152 -6.54 3.43 -22.48
N ASP A 153 -7.49 4.16 -21.90
CA ASP A 153 -7.73 5.56 -22.24
C ASP A 153 -6.75 6.53 -21.56
N VAL A 154 -6.11 6.09 -20.48
CA VAL A 154 -5.26 6.91 -19.63
C VAL A 154 -3.96 6.17 -19.35
N GLY A 155 -2.99 6.36 -20.22
CA GLY A 155 -1.68 5.74 -20.09
C GLY A 155 -0.97 5.66 -21.42
N VAL A 156 0.34 5.43 -21.36
CA VAL A 156 1.21 5.32 -22.52
C VAL A 156 2.20 4.19 -22.26
N LEU A 157 2.43 3.37 -23.29
CA LEU A 157 3.48 2.37 -23.27
C LEU A 157 4.83 3.06 -23.55
N PHE A 158 5.86 2.68 -22.81
CA PHE A 158 7.21 3.18 -22.98
C PHE A 158 8.21 2.03 -23.09
N SER A 159 9.24 2.22 -23.90
CA SER A 159 10.45 1.40 -23.88
C SER A 159 11.67 2.25 -23.58
N SER A 160 12.65 1.67 -22.91
CA SER A 160 13.95 2.30 -22.68
C SER A 160 15.06 1.26 -22.73
N SER A 161 16.28 1.70 -22.99
CA SER A 161 17.49 0.88 -22.88
C SER A 161 18.20 1.00 -21.53
N ASN A 162 17.83 2.02 -20.74
CA ASN A 162 18.53 2.38 -19.51
C ASN A 162 17.59 2.77 -18.35
N GLY A 163 16.27 2.81 -18.59
CA GLY A 163 15.26 3.19 -17.62
C GLY A 163 15.29 4.66 -17.19
N SER A 164 16.04 5.51 -17.90
CA SER A 164 16.10 6.97 -17.67
C SER A 164 15.64 7.77 -18.88
N ALA A 165 15.93 7.31 -20.10
CA ALA A 165 15.44 7.89 -21.34
C ALA A 165 14.37 7.00 -21.96
N TRP A 166 13.13 7.47 -22.03
CA TRP A 166 11.97 6.68 -22.45
C TRP A 166 11.47 7.08 -23.83
N THR A 167 11.21 6.09 -24.68
CA THR A 167 10.51 6.26 -25.95
C THR A 167 9.04 5.92 -25.76
N ALA A 168 8.14 6.86 -26.06
CA ALA A 168 6.70 6.67 -25.97
C ALA A 168 6.15 5.94 -27.21
N HIS A 169 5.29 4.95 -26.98
CA HIS A 169 4.57 4.20 -28.00
C HIS A 169 3.08 4.50 -27.88
N GLN A 170 2.64 5.55 -28.56
CA GLN A 170 1.25 6.04 -28.51
C GLN A 170 0.26 5.17 -29.29
N ASP A 171 0.75 4.20 -30.09
CA ASP A 171 -0.08 3.30 -30.89
C ASP A 171 -0.28 1.93 -30.23
N SER A 172 0.28 1.73 -29.03
CA SER A 172 0.38 0.42 -28.39
C SER A 172 0.19 0.51 -26.87
N ASP A 173 -0.51 -0.47 -26.29
CA ASP A 173 -0.71 -0.60 -24.84
C ASP A 173 -0.30 -1.98 -24.34
N LEU A 174 0.33 -2.05 -23.17
CA LEU A 174 0.65 -3.32 -22.50
C LEU A 174 -0.63 -4.07 -22.12
N LYS A 175 -0.68 -5.38 -22.36
CA LYS A 175 -1.75 -6.24 -21.82
C LYS A 175 -1.43 -6.61 -20.38
N PHE A 176 -2.23 -6.11 -19.43
CA PHE A 176 -2.11 -6.47 -18.01
C PHE A 176 -3.49 -6.47 -17.32
N LYS A 177 -3.55 -7.05 -16.12
CA LYS A 177 -4.68 -6.84 -15.19
C LYS A 177 -4.15 -6.47 -13.82
N LEU A 178 -4.61 -5.37 -13.27
CA LEU A 178 -4.22 -4.92 -11.93
C LEU A 178 -5.29 -5.34 -10.91
N TYR A 179 -4.85 -5.90 -9.80
CA TYR A 179 -5.75 -6.35 -8.73
C TYR A 179 -5.63 -5.44 -7.52
N GLY A 180 -6.76 -4.89 -7.12
CA GLY A 180 -6.91 -4.19 -5.85
C GLY A 180 -7.57 -5.06 -4.78
N ALA A 181 -7.22 -4.84 -3.53
CA ALA A 181 -7.89 -5.44 -2.38
C ALA A 181 -9.33 -4.94 -2.27
N LYS A 182 -10.22 -5.82 -1.82
CA LYS A 182 -11.60 -5.48 -1.46
C LYS A 182 -11.75 -5.73 0.04
N PHE A 183 -12.16 -4.70 0.77
CA PHE A 183 -12.32 -4.75 2.22
C PHE A 183 -13.78 -4.93 2.60
N MET A 184 -14.01 -5.39 3.83
CA MET A 184 -15.34 -5.40 4.45
C MET A 184 -15.65 -4.02 5.01
N ASN A 185 -16.91 -3.59 4.93
CA ASN A 185 -17.35 -2.25 5.34
C ASN A 185 -17.04 -1.95 6.81
N ASP A 186 -17.18 -2.95 7.68
CA ASP A 186 -16.91 -2.82 9.11
C ASP A 186 -16.01 -3.96 9.59
N ALA A 187 -14.99 -3.62 10.38
CA ALA A 187 -14.14 -4.58 11.05
C ALA A 187 -13.74 -4.09 12.45
N LYS A 188 -13.40 -5.01 13.34
CA LYS A 188 -12.94 -4.74 14.70
C LYS A 188 -11.64 -5.48 14.95
N LEU A 189 -10.62 -4.76 15.41
CA LEU A 189 -9.38 -5.33 15.93
C LEU A 189 -9.30 -5.05 17.42
N GLN A 190 -9.30 -6.09 18.24
CA GLN A 190 -9.10 -5.99 19.68
C GLN A 190 -7.68 -6.41 20.02
N PHE A 191 -6.96 -5.55 20.74
CA PHE A 191 -5.57 -5.82 21.14
C PHE A 191 -5.54 -6.59 22.46
N ASN A 192 -4.37 -7.17 22.75
CA ASN A 192 -4.12 -7.76 24.06
C ASN A 192 -4.25 -6.68 25.15
N PRO A 193 -4.85 -7.01 26.31
CA PRO A 193 -5.01 -6.05 27.38
C PRO A 193 -3.67 -5.60 27.96
N VAL A 194 -3.62 -4.34 28.37
CA VAL A 194 -2.47 -3.76 29.06
C VAL A 194 -2.76 -3.78 30.57
N SER A 195 -1.85 -4.38 31.33
CA SER A 195 -1.94 -4.45 32.79
C SER A 195 -0.92 -3.50 33.41
N ALA A 196 -1.36 -2.60 34.28
CA ALA A 196 -0.52 -1.67 35.03
C ALA A 196 -1.22 -1.28 36.34
N ASN A 197 -0.48 -0.95 37.40
CA ASN A 197 -1.07 -0.70 38.72
C ASN A 197 -1.74 0.68 38.79
N GLN A 198 -3.01 0.72 39.21
CA GLN A 198 -3.77 1.96 39.47
C GLN A 198 -3.69 2.99 38.34
N VAL A 199 -3.94 2.56 37.10
CA VAL A 199 -3.96 3.46 35.94
C VAL A 199 -5.09 4.46 36.11
N THR A 200 -4.77 5.76 36.05
CA THR A 200 -5.74 6.87 36.09
C THR A 200 -5.86 7.57 34.74
N GLN A 201 -4.80 7.52 33.93
CA GLN A 201 -4.70 8.18 32.64
C GLN A 201 -4.14 7.24 31.58
N LEU A 202 -4.60 7.46 30.35
CA LEU A 202 -4.24 6.67 29.18
C LEU A 202 -3.80 7.58 28.05
N VAL A 203 -2.72 7.22 27.36
CA VAL A 203 -2.39 7.78 26.04
C VAL A 203 -2.24 6.65 25.04
N LEU A 204 -2.94 6.78 23.92
CA LEU A 204 -2.77 5.92 22.75
C LEU A 204 -1.62 6.47 21.89
N SER A 205 -0.70 5.60 21.51
CA SER A 205 0.29 5.90 20.48
C SER A 205 0.27 4.79 19.44
N ALA A 206 -0.39 5.05 18.31
CA ALA A 206 -0.50 4.10 17.20
C ALA A 206 -0.11 4.73 15.86
N SER A 207 0.76 4.05 15.10
CA SER A 207 0.99 4.41 13.69
C SER A 207 -0.21 3.96 12.87
N GLN A 208 -0.89 4.92 12.23
CA GLN A 208 -2.10 4.67 11.46
C GLN A 208 -2.09 5.45 10.14
N LEU A 209 -2.66 4.85 9.11
CA LEU A 209 -2.95 5.47 7.82
C LEU A 209 -4.45 5.33 7.57
N VAL A 210 -5.16 6.44 7.44
CA VAL A 210 -6.61 6.47 7.18
C VAL A 210 -6.84 6.99 5.76
N PRO A 211 -7.14 6.11 4.78
CA PRO A 211 -7.51 6.50 3.42
C PRO A 211 -8.73 7.42 3.36
N ARG A 212 -8.91 8.12 2.24
CA ARG A 212 -10.09 8.97 2.03
C ARG A 212 -11.37 8.13 2.10
N ASN A 213 -12.42 8.73 2.65
CA ASN A 213 -13.74 8.12 2.84
C ASN A 213 -13.73 6.88 3.76
N SER A 214 -12.64 6.62 4.49
CA SER A 214 -12.60 5.61 5.54
C SER A 214 -12.52 6.28 6.92
N ALA A 215 -12.88 5.56 7.97
CA ALA A 215 -12.75 6.05 9.33
C ALA A 215 -12.19 4.97 10.25
N LEU A 216 -11.41 5.42 11.20
CA LEU A 216 -10.82 4.59 12.24
C LEU A 216 -11.18 5.19 13.59
N LEU A 217 -11.87 4.42 14.42
CA LEU A 217 -12.30 4.85 15.74
C LEU A 217 -11.63 3.98 16.78
N TRP A 218 -10.95 4.62 17.72
CA TRP A 218 -10.33 3.94 18.84
C TRP A 218 -11.25 3.95 20.04
N GLN A 219 -11.26 2.83 20.76
CA GLN A 219 -12.04 2.70 21.98
C GLN A 219 -11.25 1.96 23.05
N TYR A 220 -11.45 2.36 24.30
CA TYR A 220 -10.96 1.65 25.47
C TYR A 220 -12.11 1.11 26.33
N SER A 221 -11.80 0.10 27.14
CA SER A 221 -12.70 -0.45 28.14
C SER A 221 -11.92 -0.96 29.34
N ILE A 222 -12.53 -0.89 30.52
CA ILE A 222 -11.97 -1.41 31.77
C ILE A 222 -12.62 -2.73 32.19
N ASP A 223 -13.78 -3.06 31.61
CA ASP A 223 -14.65 -4.18 31.97
C ASP A 223 -15.03 -5.06 30.76
N GLU A 224 -14.56 -4.71 29.56
CA GLU A 224 -14.92 -5.25 28.24
C GLU A 224 -16.40 -5.07 27.82
N GLN A 225 -17.22 -4.48 28.67
CA GLN A 225 -18.66 -4.32 28.48
C GLN A 225 -18.97 -2.90 28.00
N ASN A 226 -18.41 -1.90 28.68
CA ASN A 226 -18.58 -0.50 28.37
C ASN A 226 -17.35 0.00 27.61
N TRP A 227 -17.58 0.53 26.41
CA TRP A 227 -16.52 1.02 25.52
C TRP A 227 -16.64 2.52 25.34
N TYR A 228 -15.55 3.22 25.64
CA TYR A 228 -15.44 4.67 25.57
C TYR A 228 -14.53 5.07 24.42
N ALA A 229 -14.77 6.24 23.83
CA ALA A 229 -13.90 6.78 22.78
C ALA A 229 -12.49 7.02 23.32
N LEU A 230 -11.50 6.78 22.48
CA LEU A 230 -10.09 7.04 22.75
C LEU A 230 -9.55 7.86 21.59
N ASP A 231 -8.90 8.98 21.89
CA ASP A 231 -8.25 9.79 20.87
C ASP A 231 -6.76 9.41 20.78
N ASP A 232 -6.22 9.45 19.57
CA ASP A 232 -4.81 9.15 19.32
C ASP A 232 -3.94 10.32 19.79
N LEU A 233 -2.86 10.01 20.51
CA LEU A 233 -1.90 10.97 21.07
C LEU A 233 -2.45 11.97 22.11
N ASP A 234 -3.70 11.80 22.56
CA ASP A 234 -4.31 12.62 23.59
C ASP A 234 -4.42 11.90 24.94
N VAL A 235 -4.38 12.68 26.03
CA VAL A 235 -4.52 12.17 27.39
C VAL A 235 -5.99 11.93 27.71
N THR A 236 -6.32 10.67 27.95
CA THR A 236 -7.68 10.23 28.33
C THR A 236 -7.72 9.90 29.81
N TRP A 237 -8.62 10.56 30.55
CA TRP A 237 -8.85 10.32 31.97
C TRP A 237 -9.80 9.15 32.17
N LEU A 238 -9.42 8.19 33.00
CA LEU A 238 -10.27 7.04 33.32
C LEU A 238 -11.28 7.41 34.40
N THR A 239 -12.48 6.83 34.31
CA THR A 239 -13.57 7.07 35.28
C THR A 239 -13.25 6.52 36.66
N GLN A 240 -12.41 5.49 36.73
CA GLN A 240 -11.92 4.90 37.97
C GLN A 240 -10.53 4.30 37.77
N PRO A 241 -9.68 4.28 38.82
CA PRO A 241 -8.41 3.57 38.76
C PRO A 241 -8.61 2.08 38.45
N THR A 242 -7.84 1.55 37.51
CA THR A 242 -7.92 0.13 37.12
C THR A 242 -6.55 -0.49 37.01
N ASN A 243 -6.49 -1.82 37.14
CA ASN A 243 -5.27 -2.59 36.93
C ASN A 243 -5.13 -3.14 35.50
N LYS A 244 -6.18 -3.00 34.69
CA LYS A 244 -6.27 -3.58 33.35
C LYS A 244 -7.08 -2.67 32.43
N VAL A 245 -6.56 -2.44 31.23
CA VAL A 245 -7.22 -1.66 30.18
C VAL A 245 -7.24 -2.47 28.89
N HIS A 246 -8.40 -2.53 28.26
CA HIS A 246 -8.64 -3.14 26.97
C HIS A 246 -8.75 -2.05 25.91
N VAL A 247 -8.16 -2.28 24.74
CA VAL A 247 -8.20 -1.33 23.62
C VAL A 247 -8.57 -2.03 22.35
N ARG A 248 -9.39 -1.37 21.54
CA ARG A 248 -9.78 -1.84 20.21
C ARG A 248 -9.82 -0.71 19.20
N ALA A 249 -9.60 -1.08 17.95
CA ALA A 249 -9.81 -0.24 16.79
C ALA A 249 -11.03 -0.73 16.00
N LEU A 250 -11.94 0.18 15.68
CA LEU A 250 -13.09 -0.05 14.81
C LEU A 250 -12.79 0.58 13.44
N PHE A 251 -12.77 -0.26 12.42
CA PHE A 251 -12.51 0.12 11.04
C PHE A 251 -13.85 0.29 10.33
N LYS A 252 -14.04 1.46 9.73
CA LYS A 252 -15.10 1.73 8.77
C LYS A 252 -14.47 1.96 7.41
N THR A 253 -14.85 1.16 6.44
CA THR A 253 -14.28 1.19 5.09
C THR A 253 -15.34 1.60 4.08
N SER A 254 -14.93 2.48 3.16
CA SER A 254 -15.70 2.81 1.97
C SER A 254 -14.74 2.84 0.79
N GLY A 255 -14.56 1.69 0.14
CA GLY A 255 -13.57 1.48 -0.93
C GLY A 255 -12.20 1.03 -0.41
N SER A 256 -11.53 1.86 0.40
CA SER A 256 -10.24 1.54 1.03
C SER A 256 -10.36 1.39 2.55
N SER A 257 -9.48 0.58 3.16
CA SER A 257 -9.46 0.32 4.59
C SER A 257 -8.37 1.13 5.30
N PRO A 258 -8.62 1.64 6.51
CA PRO A 258 -7.55 2.11 7.38
C PRO A 258 -6.53 1.01 7.64
N VAL A 259 -5.28 1.40 7.81
CA VAL A 259 -4.16 0.53 8.18
C VAL A 259 -3.62 0.99 9.52
N VAL A 260 -3.40 0.03 10.41
CA VAL A 260 -2.84 0.27 11.75
C VAL A 260 -1.69 -0.70 11.95
N GLN A 261 -0.64 -0.25 12.63
CA GLN A 261 0.45 -1.12 13.04
C GLN A 261 -0.07 -2.28 13.93
N SER A 262 0.54 -3.45 13.78
CA SER A 262 0.16 -4.66 14.53
C SER A 262 0.38 -4.54 16.04
N SER A 263 1.28 -3.65 16.47
CA SER A 263 1.52 -3.31 17.86
C SER A 263 1.11 -1.86 18.14
N VAL A 264 0.44 -1.67 19.28
CA VAL A 264 0.03 -0.38 19.81
C VAL A 264 0.76 -0.18 21.14
N SER A 265 1.32 1.01 21.35
CA SER A 265 1.84 1.37 22.67
C SER A 265 0.75 2.10 23.43
N LEU A 266 0.45 1.58 24.62
CA LEU A 266 -0.41 2.23 25.58
C LEU A 266 0.49 2.68 26.73
N ILE A 267 0.45 3.97 27.05
CA ILE A 267 1.22 4.51 28.16
C ILE A 267 0.26 4.72 29.33
N PRO A 268 0.20 3.78 30.29
CA PRO A 268 -0.54 3.98 31.51
C PRO A 268 0.19 4.99 32.40
N MET A 269 -0.53 5.97 32.91
CA MET A 269 -0.03 6.93 33.89
C MET A 269 -0.85 6.79 35.18
N ALA A 270 -0.15 6.82 36.31
CA ALA A 270 -0.72 6.75 37.66
C ALA A 270 -0.96 8.17 38.19
#